data_AF-A0A358E0X1-F1
#
_entry.id   AF-A0A358E0X1-F1
#
_cell.length_a   1.000
_cell.length_b   1.000
_cell.length_c   1.000
_cell.angle_alpha   90.00
_cell.angle_beta   90.00
_cell.angle_gamma   90.00
#
_symmetry.space_group_name_H-M   'P 1'
#
loop_
_entity.id
_entity.type
_entity.pdbx_description
1 polymer ?
#
loop_
_entity_poly.entity_id
_entity_poly.type
_entity_poly.pdbx_seq_one_letter_code
_entity_poly.pdbx_strand_id
1 'polypeptide(L)'
;MDSHLLNKKNMAESLGISTQAFDKWGVKPHKKVGRQTFFRVQDVVENRIENELKKNNNRVNPAGEKIDLELERAMLTQQQRITQQIKNEILEGRAIPVEAARDVLARILSQVGATLDSLAPNIKRRHPEIEQRIIDFIKSETIKHQNEASNLDDYLDDIIDDVITQAEAKV
;
A
#
# COMPACT_ATOMS: atom_id res chain seq x y z
N MET A 1 36.96 -22.19 42.75
CA MET A 1 36.53 -20.91 42.15
C MET A 1 35.08 -20.74 42.50
N ASP A 2 34.78 -19.87 43.46
CA ASP A 2 33.44 -19.72 44.01
C ASP A 2 32.49 -19.22 42.93
N SER A 3 31.44 -20.01 42.69
CA SER A 3 30.38 -19.63 41.75
C SER A 3 29.62 -18.47 42.36
N HIS A 4 29.78 -17.25 41.82
CA HIS A 4 29.05 -16.06 42.23
C HIS A 4 27.55 -16.20 41.91
N LEU A 5 26.85 -16.91 42.80
CA LEU A 5 25.40 -17.11 42.77
C LEU A 5 24.74 -16.04 43.61
N LEU A 6 23.98 -15.16 42.97
CA LEU A 6 23.23 -14.12 43.64
C LEU A 6 21.75 -14.48 43.63
N ASN A 7 21.07 -14.20 44.75
CA ASN A 7 19.62 -14.26 44.76
C ASN A 7 19.06 -13.13 43.87
N LYS A 8 17.79 -13.24 43.47
CA LYS A 8 17.13 -12.25 42.61
C LYS A 8 17.24 -10.80 43.10
N LYS A 9 17.09 -10.57 44.42
CA LYS A 9 17.11 -9.22 45.00
C LYS A 9 18.50 -8.59 44.86
N ASN A 10 19.54 -9.34 45.28
CA ASN A 10 20.93 -8.90 45.22
C ASN A 10 21.42 -8.76 43.78
N MET A 11 20.94 -9.61 42.85
CA MET A 11 21.26 -9.49 41.42
C MET A 11 20.69 -8.19 40.84
N ALA A 12 19.41 -7.91 41.09
CA ALA A 12 18.77 -6.68 40.62
C ALA A 12 19.44 -5.43 41.21
N GLU A 13 19.77 -5.47 42.51
CA GLU A 13 20.49 -4.41 43.22
C GLU A 13 21.89 -4.18 42.65
N SER A 14 22.65 -5.25 42.36
CA SER A 14 24.00 -5.15 41.76
C SER A 14 24.00 -4.53 40.36
N LEU A 15 22.86 -4.59 39.67
CA LEU A 15 22.66 -4.06 38.32
C LEU A 15 21.95 -2.69 38.34
N GLY A 16 21.60 -2.16 39.52
CA GLY A 16 20.92 -0.89 39.68
C GLY A 16 19.49 -0.86 39.15
N ILE A 17 18.80 -2.01 39.10
CA ILE A 17 17.44 -2.13 38.53
C ILE A 17 16.44 -2.71 39.54
N SER A 18 15.15 -2.53 39.27
CA SER A 18 14.11 -3.17 40.08
C SER A 18 14.03 -4.67 39.83
N THR A 19 13.57 -5.43 40.83
CA THR A 19 13.35 -6.88 40.69
C THR A 19 12.31 -7.21 39.62
N GLN A 20 11.35 -6.31 39.37
CA GLN A 20 10.37 -6.44 38.28
C GLN A 20 11.01 -6.24 36.91
N ALA A 21 11.95 -5.29 36.78
CA ALA A 21 12.70 -5.10 35.55
C ALA A 21 13.58 -6.31 35.24
N PHE A 22 14.18 -6.92 36.27
CA PHE A 22 14.97 -8.14 36.13
C PHE A 22 14.11 -9.34 35.66
N ASP A 23 12.88 -9.49 36.17
CA ASP A 23 11.96 -10.54 35.69
C ASP A 23 11.66 -10.42 34.21
N LYS A 24 11.49 -9.19 33.70
CA LYS A 24 11.23 -8.93 32.28
C LYS A 24 12.38 -9.35 31.37
N TRP A 25 13.59 -9.51 31.90
CA TRP A 25 14.75 -9.97 31.12
C TRP A 25 14.71 -11.48 30.86
N GLY A 26 13.89 -12.24 31.62
CA GLY A 26 13.67 -13.66 31.35
C GLY A 26 14.90 -14.55 31.52
N VAL A 27 15.88 -14.13 32.34
CA VAL A 27 17.09 -14.92 32.60
C VAL A 27 16.71 -16.23 33.30
N LYS A 28 17.24 -17.36 32.81
CA LYS A 28 16.94 -18.69 33.39
C LYS A 28 17.59 -18.83 34.78
N PRO A 29 16.83 -19.22 35.82
CA PRO A 29 17.41 -19.46 37.14
C PRO A 29 18.40 -20.64 37.11
N HIS A 30 19.56 -20.47 37.74
CA HIS A 30 20.58 -21.52 37.80
C HIS A 30 20.25 -22.57 38.86
N LYS A 31 19.75 -22.13 40.03
CA LYS A 31 19.38 -23.02 41.13
C LYS A 31 18.22 -22.45 41.94
N LYS A 32 17.36 -23.32 42.46
CA LYS A 32 16.33 -22.97 43.43
C LYS A 32 16.60 -23.67 44.75
N VAL A 33 16.63 -22.91 45.84
CA VAL A 33 16.79 -23.43 47.20
C VAL A 33 15.68 -22.85 48.06
N GLY A 34 14.74 -23.70 48.48
CA GLY A 34 13.54 -23.27 49.18
C GLY A 34 12.72 -22.25 48.38
N ARG A 35 12.46 -21.08 48.99
CA ARG A 35 11.72 -19.97 48.38
C ARG A 35 12.59 -19.00 47.56
N GLN A 36 13.91 -19.21 47.51
CA GLN A 36 14.84 -18.32 46.81
C GLN A 36 15.34 -18.94 45.50
N THR A 37 15.43 -18.12 44.47
CA THR A 37 16.03 -18.44 43.17
C THR A 37 17.37 -17.73 43.05
N PHE A 38 18.38 -18.47 42.57
CA PHE A 38 19.74 -18.03 42.40
C PHE A 38 20.10 -17.98 40.92
N PHE A 39 20.81 -16.92 40.56
CA PHE A 39 21.27 -16.64 39.21
C PHE A 39 22.78 -16.52 39.24
N ARG A 40 23.42 -17.04 38.20
CA ARG A 40 24.84 -16.86 37.98
C ARG A 40 25.05 -15.53 37.26
N VAL A 41 26.01 -14.73 37.70
CA VAL A 41 26.30 -13.43 37.08
C VAL A 41 26.63 -13.60 35.60
N GLN A 42 27.36 -14.65 35.23
CA GLN A 42 27.71 -14.94 33.83
C GLN A 42 26.47 -15.08 32.94
N ASP A 43 25.47 -15.86 33.36
CA ASP A 43 24.27 -16.13 32.56
C ASP A 43 23.43 -14.85 32.33
N VAL A 44 23.45 -13.92 33.30
CA VAL A 44 22.81 -12.60 33.16
C VAL A 44 23.57 -11.71 32.16
N VAL A 45 24.90 -11.69 32.24
CA VAL A 45 25.74 -10.91 31.32
C VAL A 45 25.59 -11.44 29.89
N GLU A 46 25.60 -12.75 29.71
CA GLU A 46 25.41 -13.40 28.41
C GLU A 46 24.04 -13.06 27.81
N ASN A 47 22.96 -13.16 28.60
CA ASN A 47 21.63 -12.73 28.18
C ASN A 47 21.60 -11.26 27.73
N ARG A 48 22.33 -10.38 28.43
CA ARG A 48 22.37 -8.95 28.08
C ARG A 48 23.16 -8.70 26.80
N ILE A 49 24.29 -9.36 26.63
CA ILE A 49 25.11 -9.28 25.41
C ILE A 49 24.30 -9.78 24.22
N GLU A 50 23.64 -10.94 24.32
CA GLU A 50 22.79 -11.47 23.26
C GLU A 50 21.64 -10.51 22.91
N ASN A 51 21.01 -9.89 23.90
CA ASN A 51 19.92 -8.96 23.67
C ASN A 51 20.39 -7.68 22.94
N GLU A 52 21.55 -7.14 23.31
CA GLU A 52 22.13 -5.98 22.61
C GLU A 52 22.64 -6.36 21.21
N LEU A 53 23.22 -7.54 21.01
CA LEU A 53 23.60 -8.06 19.69
C LEU A 53 22.38 -8.27 18.79
N LYS A 54 21.26 -8.80 19.30
CA LYS A 54 20.01 -8.93 18.54
C LYS A 54 19.48 -7.58 18.08
N LYS A 55 19.52 -6.55 18.94
CA LYS A 55 19.15 -5.18 18.54
C LYS A 55 20.05 -4.63 17.46
N ASN A 56 21.36 -4.89 17.52
CA ASN A 56 22.32 -4.43 16.52
C ASN A 56 22.17 -5.19 15.19
N ASN A 57 22.00 -6.51 15.21
CA ASN A 57 21.79 -7.32 14.01
C ASN A 57 20.48 -6.97 13.30
N ASN A 58 19.46 -6.54 14.04
CA ASN A 58 18.19 -6.05 13.47
C ASN A 58 18.31 -4.65 12.84
N ARG A 59 19.51 -4.05 12.84
CA ARG A 59 19.86 -2.80 12.15
C ARG A 59 20.80 -3.07 10.97
N VAL A 60 20.78 -4.28 10.43
CA VAL A 60 21.62 -4.67 9.30
C VAL A 60 20.70 -5.19 8.21
N ASN A 61 20.84 -4.66 6.99
CA ASN A 61 20.08 -5.16 5.86
C ASN A 61 20.61 -6.56 5.43
N PRO A 62 19.91 -7.31 4.56
CA PRO A 62 20.39 -8.60 4.07
C PRO A 62 21.77 -8.56 3.38
N ALA A 63 22.26 -7.37 3.01
CA ALA A 63 23.58 -7.14 2.40
C ALA A 63 24.68 -6.81 3.42
N GLY A 64 24.39 -6.79 4.73
CA GLY A 64 25.38 -6.55 5.77
C GLY A 64 25.63 -5.06 6.11
N GLU A 65 24.86 -4.14 5.52
CA GLU A 65 25.01 -2.70 5.77
C GLU A 65 24.19 -2.23 6.96
N LYS A 66 24.74 -1.30 7.75
CA LYS A 66 24.02 -0.70 8.88
C LYS A 66 22.88 0.17 8.38
N ILE A 67 21.66 -0.20 8.76
CA ILE A 67 20.44 0.57 8.56
C ILE A 67 20.42 1.77 9.51
N ASP A 68 20.35 2.96 8.94
CA ASP A 68 19.98 4.16 9.66
C ASP A 68 18.46 4.27 9.77
N LEU A 69 17.93 3.76 10.89
CA LEU A 69 16.49 3.75 11.19
C LEU A 69 15.85 5.14 11.16
N GLU A 70 16.60 6.20 11.44
CA GLU A 70 16.05 7.55 11.42
C GLU A 70 15.85 8.03 9.99
N LEU A 71 16.82 7.74 9.12
CA LEU A 71 16.75 8.01 7.69
C LEU A 71 15.61 7.23 7.03
N GLU A 72 15.49 5.93 7.29
CA GLU A 72 14.38 5.12 6.74
C GLU A 72 13.00 5.62 7.20
N ARG A 73 12.87 6.01 8.47
CA ARG A 73 11.62 6.60 9.00
C ARG A 73 11.31 7.94 8.33
N ALA A 74 12.32 8.77 8.09
CA ALA A 74 12.14 10.03 7.36
C ALA A 74 11.66 9.79 5.93
N MET A 75 12.25 8.83 5.21
CA MET A 75 11.82 8.42 3.87
C MET A 75 10.38 7.90 3.86
N LEU A 76 10.03 7.02 4.80
CA LEU A 76 8.66 6.52 4.92
C LEU A 76 7.66 7.65 5.18
N THR A 77 8.01 8.59 6.05
CA THR A 77 7.16 9.76 6.36
C THR A 77 7.00 10.65 5.12
N GLN A 78 8.05 10.84 4.34
CA GLN A 78 8.01 11.58 3.08
C GLN A 78 7.09 10.90 2.06
N GLN A 79 7.20 9.58 1.90
CA GLN A 79 6.31 8.81 1.01
C GLN A 79 4.85 8.89 1.47
N GLN A 80 4.58 8.75 2.78
CA GLN A 80 3.24 8.89 3.34
C GLN A 80 2.64 10.27 3.07
N ARG A 81 3.44 11.33 3.18
CA ARG A 81 3.01 12.70 2.85
C ARG A 81 2.61 12.82 1.38
N ILE A 82 3.42 12.28 0.46
CA ILE A 82 3.11 12.29 -0.98
C ILE A 82 1.81 11.52 -1.26
N THR A 83 1.66 10.32 -0.70
CA THR A 83 0.42 9.54 -0.83
C THR A 83 -0.79 10.29 -0.30
N GLN A 84 -0.65 11.00 0.83
CA GLN A 84 -1.73 11.80 1.38
C GLN A 84 -2.07 13.01 0.51
N GLN A 85 -1.07 13.65 -0.11
CA GLN A 85 -1.30 14.75 -1.05
C GLN A 85 -2.09 14.28 -2.27
N ILE A 86 -1.72 13.16 -2.89
CA ILE A 86 -2.45 12.58 -4.02
C ILE A 86 -3.90 12.26 -3.62
N LYS A 87 -4.11 11.67 -2.44
CA LYS A 87 -5.47 11.39 -1.93
C LYS A 87 -6.28 12.67 -1.74
N ASN A 88 -5.69 13.72 -1.20
CA ASN A 88 -6.37 15.00 -1.03
C ASN A 88 -6.74 15.62 -2.38
N GLU A 89 -5.85 15.56 -3.38
CA GLU A 89 -6.14 16.03 -4.74
C GLU A 89 -7.31 15.28 -5.38
N ILE A 90 -7.40 13.97 -5.17
CA ILE A 90 -8.54 13.16 -5.63
C ILE A 90 -9.82 13.58 -4.90
N LEU A 91 -9.79 13.71 -3.57
CA LEU A 91 -10.95 14.10 -2.76
C LEU A 91 -11.45 15.52 -3.09
N GLU A 92 -10.54 16.41 -3.45
CA GLU A 92 -10.84 17.77 -3.89
C GLU A 92 -11.23 17.84 -5.38
N GLY A 93 -11.26 16.70 -6.08
CA GLY A 93 -11.69 16.59 -7.48
C GLY A 93 -10.71 17.19 -8.50
N ARG A 94 -9.44 17.40 -8.12
CA ARG A 94 -8.39 17.92 -9.01
C ARG A 94 -7.67 16.83 -9.80
N ALA A 95 -7.71 15.59 -9.32
CA ALA A 95 -7.08 14.45 -9.95
C ALA A 95 -8.04 13.26 -9.98
N ILE A 96 -7.93 12.43 -11.02
CA ILE A 96 -8.64 11.16 -11.13
C ILE A 96 -7.63 10.06 -11.47
N PRO A 97 -7.65 8.90 -10.78
CA PRO A 97 -6.86 7.75 -11.19
C PRO A 97 -7.23 7.32 -12.61
N VAL A 98 -6.24 6.92 -13.42
CA VAL A 98 -6.44 6.50 -14.82
C VAL A 98 -7.49 5.39 -14.94
N GLU A 99 -7.42 4.36 -14.09
CA GLU A 99 -8.41 3.27 -14.07
C GLU A 99 -9.84 3.79 -13.83
N ALA A 100 -10.00 4.74 -12.91
CA ALA A 100 -11.30 5.34 -12.65
C ALA A 100 -11.78 6.19 -13.84
N ALA A 101 -10.87 6.86 -14.56
CA ALA A 101 -11.22 7.59 -15.77
C ALA A 101 -11.67 6.63 -16.89
N ARG A 102 -10.99 5.48 -17.07
CA ARG A 102 -11.37 4.44 -18.04
C ARG A 102 -12.77 3.90 -17.74
N ASP A 103 -13.05 3.58 -16.48
CA ASP A 103 -14.39 3.14 -16.04
C ASP A 103 -15.48 4.19 -16.31
N VAL A 104 -15.20 5.47 -16.02
CA VAL A 104 -16.16 6.56 -16.27
C VAL A 104 -16.41 6.73 -17.76
N LEU A 105 -15.36 6.71 -18.58
CA LEU A 105 -15.47 6.81 -20.04
C LEU A 105 -16.26 5.64 -20.62
N ALA A 106 -16.00 4.40 -20.17
CA ALA A 106 -16.75 3.23 -20.60
C ALA A 106 -18.25 3.34 -20.29
N ARG A 107 -18.61 3.88 -19.11
CA ARG A 107 -20.01 4.15 -18.75
C ARG A 107 -20.65 5.22 -19.63
N ILE A 108 -19.92 6.31 -19.92
CA ILE A 108 -20.40 7.36 -20.82
C ILE A 108 -20.64 6.80 -22.22
N LEU A 109 -19.69 6.05 -22.76
CA LEU A 109 -19.80 5.41 -24.08
C LEU A 109 -20.98 4.44 -24.15
N SER A 110 -21.20 3.64 -23.10
CA SER A 110 -22.36 2.75 -23.00
C SER A 110 -23.68 3.52 -23.05
N GLN A 111 -23.78 4.66 -22.36
CA GLN A 111 -24.97 5.52 -22.37
C GLN A 111 -25.19 6.19 -23.75
N VAL A 112 -24.10 6.60 -24.41
CA VAL A 112 -24.15 7.10 -25.79
C VAL A 112 -24.65 6.00 -26.73
N GLY A 113 -24.13 4.78 -26.61
CA GLY A 113 -24.59 3.62 -27.36
C GLY A 113 -26.10 3.39 -27.21
N ALA A 114 -26.60 3.33 -25.98
CA ALA A 114 -28.03 3.19 -25.71
C ALA A 114 -28.89 4.33 -26.32
N THR A 115 -28.34 5.55 -26.36
CA THR A 115 -29.01 6.69 -26.99
C THR A 115 -29.08 6.51 -28.52
N LEU A 116 -27.99 6.06 -29.14
CA LEU A 116 -27.92 5.78 -30.57
C LEU A 116 -28.85 4.63 -30.99
N ASP A 117 -28.98 3.58 -30.17
CA ASP A 117 -29.91 2.47 -30.45
C ASP A 117 -31.37 2.92 -30.55
N SER A 118 -31.72 3.99 -29.83
CA SER A 118 -33.05 4.58 -29.87
C SER A 118 -33.33 5.36 -31.16
N LEU A 119 -32.31 5.68 -31.96
CA LEU A 119 -32.44 6.53 -33.15
C LEU A 119 -33.37 5.91 -34.20
N ALA A 120 -33.09 4.68 -34.61
CA ALA A 120 -33.88 3.98 -35.63
C ALA A 120 -35.38 3.82 -35.27
N PRO A 121 -35.76 3.33 -34.07
CA PRO A 121 -37.18 3.27 -33.69
C PRO A 121 -37.81 4.66 -33.55
N ASN A 122 -37.07 5.68 -33.10
CA ASN A 122 -37.57 7.05 -33.05
C ASN A 122 -37.86 7.61 -34.44
N ILE A 123 -36.99 7.35 -35.42
CA ILE A 123 -37.21 7.74 -36.82
C ILE A 123 -38.45 7.04 -37.36
N LYS A 124 -38.57 5.71 -37.22
CA LYS A 124 -39.74 4.96 -37.71
C LYS A 124 -41.06 5.42 -37.08
N ARG A 125 -41.04 5.81 -35.80
CA ARG A 125 -42.22 6.36 -35.12
C ARG A 125 -42.63 7.73 -35.65
N ARG A 126 -41.67 8.60 -35.99
CA ARG A 126 -41.92 9.94 -36.52
C ARG A 126 -42.21 9.95 -38.02
N HIS A 127 -41.67 8.97 -38.74
CA HIS A 127 -41.76 8.81 -40.19
C HIS A 127 -42.20 7.37 -40.54
N PRO A 128 -43.48 7.01 -40.32
CA PRO A 128 -43.98 5.66 -40.58
C PRO A 128 -43.86 5.22 -42.04
N GLU A 129 -43.81 6.18 -42.97
CA GLU A 129 -43.67 6.01 -44.41
C GLU A 129 -42.32 5.44 -44.85
N ILE A 130 -41.27 5.57 -44.03
CA ILE A 130 -39.94 5.04 -44.35
C ILE A 130 -39.99 3.51 -44.41
N GLU A 131 -39.49 2.94 -45.49
CA GLU A 131 -39.42 1.48 -45.66
C GLU A 131 -38.62 0.82 -44.54
N GLN A 132 -39.09 -0.35 -44.08
CA GLN A 132 -38.44 -1.09 -43.00
C GLN A 132 -36.98 -1.42 -43.32
N ARG A 133 -36.66 -1.68 -44.60
CA ARG A 133 -35.29 -1.93 -45.07
C ARG A 133 -34.32 -0.78 -44.74
N ILE A 134 -34.78 0.47 -44.83
CA ILE A 134 -33.95 1.65 -44.50
C ILE A 134 -33.74 1.74 -42.98
N ILE A 135 -34.77 1.44 -42.18
CA ILE A 135 -34.65 1.40 -40.72
C ILE A 135 -33.65 0.33 -40.28
N ASP A 136 -33.72 -0.85 -40.89
CA ASP A 136 -32.80 -1.95 -40.59
C ASP A 136 -31.37 -1.60 -41.02
N PHE A 137 -31.21 -0.90 -42.14
CA PHE A 137 -29.91 -0.35 -42.56
C PHE A 137 -29.35 0.63 -41.52
N ILE A 138 -30.14 1.60 -41.04
CA ILE A 138 -29.72 2.57 -40.00
C ILE A 138 -29.31 1.83 -38.72
N LYS A 139 -30.06 0.82 -38.28
CA LYS A 139 -29.67 -0.01 -37.12
C LYS A 139 -28.33 -0.70 -37.35
N SER A 140 -28.15 -1.31 -38.52
CA SER A 140 -26.91 -2.02 -38.84
C SER A 140 -25.69 -1.10 -38.86
N GLU A 141 -25.83 0.10 -39.41
CA GLU A 141 -24.77 1.12 -39.39
C GLU A 141 -24.50 1.61 -37.98
N THR A 142 -25.53 1.83 -37.17
CA THR A 142 -25.37 2.25 -35.77
C THR A 142 -24.55 1.23 -34.97
N ILE A 143 -24.85 -0.06 -35.11
CA ILE A 143 -24.12 -1.14 -34.44
C ILE A 143 -22.65 -1.18 -34.89
N LYS A 144 -22.38 -1.00 -36.19
CA LYS A 144 -20.99 -0.96 -36.70
C LYS A 144 -20.19 0.17 -36.07
N HIS A 145 -20.74 1.38 -36.05
CA HIS A 145 -20.05 2.54 -35.46
C HIS A 145 -19.91 2.42 -33.94
N GLN A 146 -20.86 1.80 -33.23
CA GLN A 146 -20.71 1.49 -31.80
C GLN A 146 -19.57 0.50 -31.55
N ASN A 147 -19.46 -0.56 -32.36
CA ASN A 147 -18.39 -1.55 -32.24
C ASN A 147 -17.01 -0.95 -32.55
N GLU A 148 -16.93 -0.04 -33.53
CA GLU A 148 -15.72 0.73 -33.79
C GLU A 148 -15.40 1.67 -32.62
N ALA A 149 -16.42 2.32 -32.06
CA ALA A 149 -16.26 3.21 -30.91
C ALA A 149 -15.77 2.49 -29.64
N SER A 150 -16.11 1.21 -29.46
CA SER A 150 -15.58 0.40 -28.34
C SER A 150 -14.08 0.11 -28.44
N ASN A 151 -13.47 0.28 -29.61
CA ASN A 151 -12.01 0.17 -29.78
C ASN A 151 -11.28 1.50 -29.50
N LEU A 152 -11.97 2.56 -29.06
CA LEU A 152 -11.31 3.82 -28.67
C LEU A 152 -10.42 3.67 -27.43
N ASP A 153 -10.49 2.55 -26.73
CA ASP A 153 -9.65 2.26 -25.56
C ASP A 153 -8.16 2.35 -25.89
N ASP A 154 -7.77 1.95 -27.10
CA ASP A 154 -6.38 2.04 -27.60
C ASP A 154 -5.90 3.49 -27.73
N TYR A 155 -6.80 4.44 -27.97
CA TYR A 155 -6.46 5.87 -28.05
C TYR A 155 -6.31 6.52 -26.69
N LEU A 156 -6.86 5.92 -25.62
CA LEU A 156 -6.78 6.49 -24.29
C LEU A 156 -5.35 6.49 -23.77
N ASP A 157 -4.59 5.43 -24.03
CA ASP A 157 -3.20 5.30 -23.60
C ASP A 157 -2.31 6.34 -24.30
N ASP A 158 -2.47 6.52 -25.62
CA ASP A 158 -1.77 7.56 -26.38
C ASP A 158 -2.06 8.97 -25.84
N ILE A 159 -3.32 9.26 -25.51
CA ILE A 159 -3.70 10.56 -24.93
C ILE A 159 -3.06 10.76 -23.55
N ILE A 160 -3.00 9.70 -22.73
CA ILE A 160 -2.35 9.76 -21.41
C ILE A 160 -0.85 10.04 -21.56
N ASP A 161 -0.18 9.35 -22.48
CA ASP A 161 1.25 9.53 -22.75
C ASP A 161 1.55 10.95 -23.24
N ASP A 162 0.70 11.51 -24.11
CA ASP A 162 0.80 12.90 -24.54
C ASP A 162 0.68 13.88 -23.37
N VAL A 163 -0.27 13.64 -22.46
CA VAL A 163 -0.48 14.47 -21.27
C VAL A 163 0.72 14.39 -20.32
N ILE A 164 1.27 13.19 -20.10
CA ILE A 164 2.46 12.98 -19.28
C ILE A 164 3.65 13.73 -19.89
N THR A 165 3.89 13.55 -21.19
CA THR A 165 4.99 14.20 -21.92
C THR A 165 4.88 15.73 -21.83
N GLN A 166 3.67 16.29 -21.96
CA GLN A 166 3.44 17.72 -21.81
C GLN A 166 3.65 18.23 -20.38
N ALA A 167 3.35 17.41 -19.37
CA ALA A 167 3.59 17.76 -17.98
C ALA A 167 5.10 17.77 -17.67
N GLU A 168 5.85 16.78 -18.17
CA GLU A 168 7.31 16.72 -18.03
C GLU A 168 8.01 17.91 -18.70
N ALA A 169 7.54 18.34 -19.88
CA ALA A 169 8.11 19.48 -20.61
C ALA A 169 7.91 20.84 -19.91
N LYS A 170 7.03 20.93 -18.90
CA LYS A 170 6.73 22.16 -18.15
C LYS A 170 7.49 22.27 -16.82
N VAL A 171 8.25 21.25 -16.44
CA VAL A 171 9.09 21.20 -15.23
C VAL A 171 10.51 21.64 -15.57
#